data_AF-X0UGC0-F1
#
_entry.id   AF-X0UGC0-F1
#
_cell.length_a   1.000
_cell.length_b   1.000
_cell.length_c   1.000
_cell.angle_alpha   90.00
_cell.angle_beta   90.00
_cell.angle_gamma   90.00
#
_symmetry.space_group_name_H-M   'P 1'
#
loop_
_entity.id
_entity.type
_entity.pdbx_description
1 polymer ?
#
loop_
_entity_poly.entity_id
_entity_poly.type
_entity_poly.pdbx_seq_one_letter_code
_entity_poly.pdbx_strand_id
1 'polypeptide(L)'
;METLTIQNVVLSERDFRKISNLVYEHCGINLHGGKKELVRARLAKRLRLGHFKTFQEYIKHVFEDKTGKEFSILIDSLSTNLTSFFREAKHFEFLRSDFLP
;
A
#
# COMPACT_ATOMS: atom_id res chain seq x y z
N MET A 1 -11.74 -7.49 -28.11
CA MET A 1 -11.48 -6.99 -26.74
C MET A 1 -10.08 -7.44 -26.38
N GLU A 2 -9.10 -6.54 -26.49
CA GLU A 2 -7.70 -6.85 -26.17
C GLU A 2 -7.57 -7.23 -24.71
N THR A 3 -7.14 -8.46 -24.47
CA THR A 3 -6.65 -8.96 -23.20
C THR A 3 -5.44 -8.11 -22.81
N LEU A 4 -5.69 -7.12 -21.95
CA LEU A 4 -4.67 -6.25 -21.36
C LEU A 4 -3.58 -7.11 -20.72
N THR A 5 -2.48 -7.22 -21.46
CA THR A 5 -1.28 -7.95 -21.13
C THR A 5 -0.78 -7.47 -19.76
N ILE A 6 -0.20 -8.37 -18.97
CA ILE A 6 0.52 -8.02 -17.75
C ILE A 6 1.52 -6.92 -18.12
N GLN A 7 1.22 -5.67 -17.77
CA GLN A 7 2.17 -4.58 -17.96
C GLN A 7 3.40 -4.96 -17.12
N ASN A 8 4.51 -5.22 -17.80
CA ASN A 8 5.79 -5.51 -17.18
C ASN A 8 6.39 -4.19 -16.67
N VAL A 9 5.70 -3.54 -15.72
CA VAL A 9 6.11 -2.25 -15.18
C VAL A 9 7.26 -2.49 -14.21
N VAL A 10 8.41 -1.91 -14.53
CA VAL A 10 9.62 -2.03 -13.73
C VAL A 10 9.62 -0.98 -12.63
N LEU A 11 9.64 -1.42 -11.37
CA LEU A 11 9.90 -0.54 -10.23
C LEU A 11 11.41 -0.41 -10.04
N SER A 12 11.96 0.77 -10.32
CA SER A 12 13.39 1.03 -10.13
C SER A 12 13.73 1.07 -8.63
N GLU A 13 14.99 0.79 -8.27
CA GLU A 13 15.47 0.95 -6.88
C GLU A 13 15.36 2.39 -6.38
N ARG A 14 15.47 3.37 -7.29
CA ARG A 14 15.34 4.78 -6.95
C ARG A 14 13.89 5.11 -6.55
N ASP A 15 12.93 4.65 -7.34
CA ASP A 15 11.52 4.95 -7.13
C ASP A 15 10.96 4.14 -5.95
N PHE A 16 11.41 2.90 -5.78
CA PHE A 16 11.13 2.11 -4.59
C PHE A 16 11.57 2.84 -3.31
N ARG A 17 12.81 3.37 -3.28
CA ARG A 17 13.30 4.13 -2.13
C ARG A 17 12.49 5.40 -1.87
N LYS A 18 12.08 6.13 -2.92
CA LYS A 18 11.19 7.29 -2.76
C LYS A 18 9.86 6.92 -2.12
N ILE A 19 9.21 5.86 -2.60
CA ILE A 19 7.94 5.37 -2.05
C ILE A 19 8.15 4.89 -0.61
N SER A 20 9.19 4.11 -0.34
CA SER A 20 9.50 3.57 0.99
C SER A 20 9.72 4.68 2.01
N ASN A 21 10.52 5.69 1.68
CA ASN A 21 10.77 6.83 2.56
C ASN A 21 9.49 7.62 2.81
N LEU A 22 8.73 7.92 1.76
CA LEU A 22 7.48 8.68 1.86
C LEU A 22 6.45 7.98 2.76
N VAL A 23 6.30 6.66 2.60
CA VAL A 23 5.40 5.84 3.41
C VAL A 23 5.89 5.80 4.86
N TYR A 24 7.19 5.65 5.08
CA TYR A 24 7.78 5.63 6.41
C TYR A 24 7.59 6.97 7.14
N GLU A 25 7.87 8.09 6.47
CA GLU A 25 7.70 9.44 7.03
C GLU A 25 6.24 9.73 7.40
N HIS A 26 5.27 9.21 6.64
CA HIS A 26 3.87 9.52 6.88
C HIS A 26 3.19 8.60 7.91
N CYS A 27 3.47 7.30 7.91
CA CYS A 27 2.77 6.34 8.77
C CYS A 27 3.66 5.31 9.46
N GLY A 28 4.99 5.41 9.36
CA GLY A 28 5.94 4.54 10.05
C GLY A 28 6.07 3.12 9.47
N ILE A 29 5.40 2.81 8.36
CA ILE A 29 5.49 1.48 7.75
C ILE A 29 6.86 1.30 7.09
N ASN A 30 7.68 0.39 7.64
CA ASN A 30 8.98 0.07 7.09
C ASN A 30 8.87 -0.90 5.89
N LEU A 31 9.06 -0.34 4.68
CA LEU A 31 9.18 -1.07 3.42
C LEU A 31 10.67 -1.31 3.08
N HIS A 32 11.33 -2.21 3.82
CA HIS A 32 12.71 -2.61 3.56
C HIS A 32 12.87 -3.29 2.17
N GLY A 33 14.11 -3.40 1.68
CA GLY A 33 14.42 -3.86 0.31
C GLY A 33 13.77 -5.19 -0.11
N GLY A 34 13.65 -6.15 0.82
CA GLY A 34 12.96 -7.43 0.57
C GLY A 34 11.46 -7.32 0.24
N LYS A 35 10.83 -6.17 0.43
CA LYS A 35 9.41 -5.92 0.10
C LYS A 35 9.21 -5.25 -1.26
N LYS A 36 10.27 -5.00 -2.04
CA LYS A 36 10.16 -4.31 -3.34
C LYS A 36 9.17 -4.96 -4.30
N GLU A 37 9.20 -6.27 -4.43
CA GLU A 37 8.27 -6.99 -5.30
C GLU A 37 6.81 -6.91 -4.82
N LEU A 38 6.59 -6.90 -3.50
CA LEU A 38 5.26 -6.67 -2.92
C LEU A 38 4.74 -5.27 -3.25
N VAL A 39 5.58 -4.24 -3.09
CA VAL A 39 5.24 -2.86 -3.46
C VAL A 39 4.92 -2.76 -4.95
N ARG A 40 5.78 -3.35 -5.80
CA ARG A 40 5.56 -3.40 -7.25
C ARG A 40 4.22 -4.04 -7.59
N ALA A 41 3.92 -5.22 -7.03
CA ALA A 41 2.69 -5.95 -7.33
C ALA A 41 1.43 -5.18 -6.88
N ARG A 42 1.44 -4.62 -5.67
CA ARG A 42 0.28 -3.88 -5.14
C ARG A 42 0.03 -2.58 -5.91
N LEU A 43 1.07 -1.82 -6.20
CA LEU A 43 0.94 -0.57 -6.94
C LEU A 43 0.72 -0.78 -8.44
N ALA A 44 1.19 -1.87 -9.05
CA ALA A 44 0.89 -2.17 -10.46
C ALA A 44 -0.63 -2.23 -10.73
N LYS A 45 -1.41 -2.76 -9.78
CA LYS A 45 -2.88 -2.70 -9.85
C LYS A 45 -3.39 -1.24 -9.89
N ARG A 46 -2.79 -0.37 -9.07
CA ARG A 46 -3.15 1.06 -9.03
C ARG A 46 -2.78 1.79 -10.31
N LEU A 47 -1.59 1.53 -10.87
CA LEU A 47 -1.14 2.11 -12.14
C LEU A 47 -2.15 1.82 -13.27
N ARG A 48 -2.64 0.58 -13.37
CA ARG A 48 -3.67 0.23 -14.37
C ARG A 48 -4.97 1.00 -14.20
N LEU A 49 -5.44 1.14 -12.95
CA LEU A 49 -6.69 1.85 -12.66
C LEU A 49 -6.59 3.35 -12.92
N GLY A 50 -5.41 3.93 -12.74
CA GLY A 50 -5.12 5.33 -13.03
C GLY A 50 -4.58 5.59 -14.43
N HIS A 51 -4.49 4.56 -15.29
CA HIS A 51 -3.92 4.63 -16.64
C HIS A 51 -2.47 5.17 -16.72
N PHE A 52 -1.68 4.98 -15.65
CA PHE A 52 -0.26 5.35 -15.63
C PHE A 52 0.58 4.29 -16.34
N LYS A 53 1.55 4.72 -17.15
CA LYS A 53 2.44 3.82 -17.89
C LYS A 53 3.69 3.46 -17.08
N THR A 54 4.08 4.31 -16.13
CA THR A 54 5.29 4.14 -15.33
C THR A 54 5.07 4.48 -13.85
N PHE A 55 5.93 3.95 -12.99
CA PHE A 55 5.92 4.32 -11.57
C PHE A 55 6.29 5.78 -11.35
N GLN A 56 7.14 6.36 -12.20
CA GLN A 56 7.54 7.75 -12.10
C GLN A 56 6.37 8.69 -12.39
N GLU A 57 5.56 8.40 -13.41
CA GLU A 57 4.32 9.14 -13.69
C GLU A 57 3.36 9.08 -12.50
N TYR A 58 3.18 7.88 -11.94
CA TYR A 58 2.32 7.69 -10.79
C TYR A 58 2.81 8.46 -9.54
N ILE A 59 4.09 8.35 -9.21
CA ILE A 59 4.70 9.06 -8.08
C ILE A 59 4.58 10.57 -8.27
N LYS A 60 4.83 11.08 -9.47
CA LYS A 60 4.66 12.50 -9.80
C LYS A 60 3.21 12.94 -9.54
N HIS A 61 2.24 12.16 -10.01
CA HIS A 61 0.82 12.45 -9.79
C HIS A 61 0.45 12.49 -8.29
N VAL A 62 0.96 11.54 -7.49
CA VAL A 62 0.77 11.53 -6.03
C VAL A 62 1.30 12.82 -5.39
N PHE A 63 2.47 13.31 -5.81
CA PHE A 63 3.07 14.53 -5.26
C PHE A 63 2.40 15.82 -5.76
N GLU A 64 1.85 15.83 -6.97
CA GLU A 64 1.15 16.98 -7.54
C GLU A 64 -0.31 17.09 -7.07
N ASP A 65 -0.90 16.00 -6.55
CA ASP A 65 -2.24 16.00 -5.98
C ASP A 65 -2.31 16.76 -4.66
N LYS A 66 -2.69 18.04 -4.74
CA LYS A 66 -2.91 18.91 -3.59
C LYS A 66 -4.07 18.47 -2.68
N THR A 67 -4.95 17.59 -3.14
CA THR A 67 -6.08 17.11 -2.33
C THR A 67 -5.68 16.01 -1.37
N GLY A 68 -4.53 15.35 -1.59
CA GLY A 68 -4.06 14.22 -0.78
C GLY A 68 -4.88 12.93 -0.95
N LYS A 69 -5.83 12.90 -1.88
CA LYS A 69 -6.66 11.72 -2.14
C LYS A 69 -5.83 10.58 -2.71
N GLU A 70 -4.99 10.88 -3.70
CA GLU A 70 -4.16 9.86 -4.33
C GLU A 70 -3.11 9.33 -3.35
N PHE A 71 -2.58 10.22 -2.51
CA PHE A 71 -1.67 9.84 -1.44
C PHE A 71 -2.33 8.85 -0.47
N SER A 72 -3.58 9.09 -0.07
CA SER A 72 -4.34 8.18 0.79
C SER A 72 -4.52 6.80 0.14
N ILE A 73 -4.79 6.76 -1.17
CA ILE A 73 -4.92 5.51 -1.94
C ILE A 73 -3.58 4.76 -2.02
N LEU A 74 -2.46 5.48 -2.16
CA LEU A 74 -1.12 4.89 -2.12
C LEU A 74 -0.87 4.20 -0.77
N ILE A 75 -1.19 4.86 0.34
CA ILE A 75 -1.02 4.29 1.68
C ILE A 75 -1.90 3.05 1.86
N ASP A 76 -3.19 3.12 1.51
CA ASP A 76 -4.09 1.98 1.61
C ASP A 76 -3.60 0.79 0.77
N SER A 77 -3.14 1.06 -0.45
CA SER A 77 -2.56 0.04 -1.34
C SER A 77 -1.33 -0.64 -0.76
N LEU A 78 -0.59 0.00 0.14
CA LEU A 78 0.64 -0.52 0.74
C LEU A 78 0.45 -1.03 2.17
N SER A 79 -0.66 -0.68 2.81
CA SER A 79 -1.05 -1.16 4.13
C SER A 79 -1.41 -2.66 4.12
N THR A 80 -1.39 -3.30 5.29
CA THR A 80 -1.88 -4.69 5.42
C THR A 80 -3.03 -4.70 6.42
N ASN A 81 -4.24 -4.56 5.90
CA ASN A 81 -5.48 -4.50 6.68
C ASN A 81 -6.06 -5.90 6.97
N LEU A 82 -5.23 -6.92 7.15
CA LEU A 82 -5.70 -8.28 7.45
C LEU A 82 -6.35 -8.30 8.83
N THR A 83 -7.64 -8.60 8.89
CA THR A 83 -8.41 -8.69 10.13
C THR A 83 -9.50 -9.75 10.02
N SER A 84 -10.05 -10.17 11.16
CA SER A 84 -11.14 -11.14 11.27
C SER A 84 -11.99 -10.86 12.51
N PHE A 85 -13.25 -11.26 12.47
CA PHE A 85 -14.10 -11.24 13.67
C PHE A 85 -13.47 -12.09 14.78
N PHE A 86 -13.52 -11.57 16.02
CA PHE A 86 -12.93 -12.20 17.21
C PHE A 86 -11.44 -12.60 17.03
N ARG A 87 -10.67 -11.83 16.26
CA ARG A 87 -9.21 -12.00 16.17
C ARG A 87 -8.61 -11.97 17.57
N GLU A 88 -7.76 -12.96 17.90
CA GLU A 88 -7.20 -13.12 19.25
C GLU A 88 -8.30 -13.33 20.32
N ALA A 89 -9.15 -14.33 20.09
CA ALA A 89 -10.35 -14.64 20.90
C ALA A 89 -10.15 -14.61 22.43
N LYS A 90 -8.97 -14.99 22.94
CA LYS A 90 -8.63 -14.93 24.37
C LYS A 90 -8.80 -13.53 24.98
N HIS A 91 -8.56 -12.46 24.20
CA HIS A 91 -8.79 -11.09 24.66
C HIS A 91 -10.28 -10.83 24.93
N PHE A 92 -11.18 -11.41 24.13
CA PHE A 92 -12.63 -11.31 24.33
C PHE A 92 -13.12 -12.17 25.50
N GLU A 93 -12.50 -13.33 25.71
CA GLU A 93 -12.76 -14.17 26.89
C GLU A 93 -12.43 -13.40 28.17
N PHE A 94 -11.22 -12.83 28.27
CA PHE A 94 -10.80 -11.97 29.37
C PHE A 94 -11.73 -10.78 29.57
N LEU A 95 -12.11 -10.12 28.47
CA LEU A 95 -13.04 -8.99 28.52
C LEU A 95 -14.35 -9.38 29.21
N ARG A 96 -14.86 -10.60 28.95
CA ARG A 96 -16.09 -11.14 29.53
C ARG A 96 -15.92 -11.65 30.96
N SER A 97 -14.81 -12.31 31.28
CA SER A 97 -14.65 -13.00 32.58
C SER A 97 -14.07 -12.11 33.68
N ASP A 98 -13.22 -11.15 33.32
CA ASP A 98 -12.38 -10.43 34.29
C ASP A 98 -12.54 -8.91 34.24
N PHE A 99 -12.89 -8.34 33.07
CA PHE A 99 -12.95 -6.89 32.89
C PHE A 99 -14.37 -6.32 32.95
N LEU A 100 -15.32 -6.92 32.25
CA LEU A 100 -16.71 -6.47 32.22
C LEU A 100 -17.50 -7.02 33.43
N PRO A 101 -18.51 -6.27 33.92
CA PRO A 101 -19.35 -6.69 35.05
C PRO A 101 -20.24 -7.91 34.74
#